data_AF-A0A6J6YJE4-F1
#
_entry.id   AF-A0A6J6YJE4-F1
#
_cell.length_a   1.000
_cell.length_b   1.000
_cell.length_c   1.000
_cell.angle_alpha   90.00
_cell.angle_beta   90.00
_cell.angle_gamma   90.00
#
_symmetry.space_group_name_H-M   'P 1'
#
loop_
_entity.id
_entity.type
_entity.pdbx_description
1 polymer ?
#
loop_
_entity_poly.entity_id
_entity_poly.type
_entity_poly.pdbx_seq_one_letter_code
_entity_poly.pdbx_strand_id
1 'polypeptide(L)'
;MYAFSPIIGSLSDKIGRVRIIQIGVVLLIASTIVAGTAAADDAVQLGIGLFLLGLGWSCTLIAGSALLSESVDLEMKPSSQGASDLVMNLMGAGGGALAGVIIGTLSYGWLCVFAAIPVTALGAWSLSKK
;
A
#
# COMPACT_ATOMS: atom_id res chain seq x y z
N MET A 1 13.03 1.48 -7.01
CA MET A 1 11.93 1.53 -6.02
C MET A 1 12.01 2.73 -5.05
N TYR A 2 13.18 3.34 -4.79
CA TYR A 2 13.29 4.59 -3.99
C TYR A 2 13.37 5.89 -4.81
N ALA A 3 13.23 5.83 -6.15
CA ALA A 3 13.42 7.00 -7.01
C ALA A 3 12.44 8.15 -6.71
N PHE A 4 11.23 7.82 -6.25
CA PHE A 4 10.21 8.80 -5.85
C PHE A 4 10.27 9.17 -4.35
N SER A 5 11.18 8.56 -3.59
CA SER A 5 11.31 8.79 -2.14
C SER A 5 11.57 10.25 -1.75
N PRO A 6 12.51 11.00 -2.39
CA PRO A 6 12.72 12.41 -2.05
C PRO A 6 11.52 13.30 -2.42
N ILE A 7 10.82 12.97 -3.52
CA ILE A 7 9.63 13.72 -3.96
C ILE A 7 8.49 13.49 -2.98
N ILE A 8 8.19 12.23 -2.65
CA ILE A 8 7.12 11.87 -1.69
C ILE A 8 7.45 12.38 -0.29
N GLY A 9 8.72 12.33 0.14
CA GLY A 9 9.16 12.91 1.41
C GLY A 9 8.90 14.42 1.47
N SER A 10 9.37 15.18 0.47
CA SER A 10 9.12 16.62 0.37
C SER A 10 7.62 16.96 0.30
N LEU A 11 6.84 16.13 -0.38
CA LEU A 11 5.39 16.28 -0.51
C LEU A 11 4.68 15.97 0.82
N SER A 12 5.13 14.96 1.54
CA SER A 12 4.61 14.57 2.87
C SER A 12 4.82 15.67 3.90
N ASP A 13 5.99 16.30 3.89
CA ASP A 13 6.30 17.41 4.79
C ASP A 13 5.52 18.69 4.43
N LYS A 14 5.09 18.85 3.17
CA LYS A 14 4.39 20.06 2.69
C LYS A 14 2.87 19.99 2.77
N ILE A 15 2.27 18.82 2.48
CA ILE A 15 0.80 18.65 2.43
C ILE A 15 0.25 17.90 3.65
N GLY A 16 1.13 17.27 4.44
CA GLY A 16 0.79 16.50 5.63
C GLY A 16 0.75 14.98 5.37
N ARG A 17 1.32 14.24 6.32
CA ARG A 17 1.58 12.79 6.22
C ARG A 17 0.30 11.98 5.99
N VAL A 18 -0.77 12.33 6.71
CA VAL A 18 -2.08 11.67 6.58
C VAL A 18 -2.67 11.85 5.18
N ARG A 19 -2.50 13.02 4.55
CA ARG A 19 -3.00 13.25 3.18
C ARG A 19 -2.24 12.44 2.14
N ILE A 20 -0.92 12.28 2.29
CA ILE A 20 -0.12 11.42 1.40
C ILE A 20 -0.54 9.95 1.55
N ILE A 21 -0.81 9.49 2.78
CA ILE A 21 -1.35 8.14 3.02
C ILE A 21 -2.70 7.97 2.29
N GLN A 22 -3.61 8.95 2.38
CA GLN A 22 -4.89 8.91 1.67
C GLN A 22 -4.73 8.83 0.15
N ILE A 23 -3.80 9.61 -0.42
CA ILE A 23 -3.48 9.54 -1.86
C ILE A 23 -2.95 8.15 -2.21
N GLY A 24 -2.05 7.60 -1.39
CA GLY A 24 -1.54 6.24 -1.56
C GLY A 24 -2.64 5.19 -1.57
N VAL A 25 -3.60 5.28 -0.64
CA VAL A 25 -4.77 4.40 -0.57
C VAL A 25 -5.62 4.49 -1.84
N VAL A 26 -5.89 5.70 -2.34
CA VAL A 26 -6.65 5.88 -3.58
C VAL A 26 -5.93 5.23 -4.77
N LEU A 27 -4.61 5.38 -4.85
CA LEU A 27 -3.79 4.73 -5.88
C LEU A 27 -3.82 3.20 -5.77
N LEU A 28 -3.79 2.65 -4.56
CA LEU A 28 -3.91 1.21 -4.33
C LEU A 28 -5.29 0.68 -4.74
N ILE A 29 -6.38 1.39 -4.43
CA ILE A 29 -7.73 1.02 -4.89
C ILE A 29 -7.79 1.06 -6.42
N ALA A 30 -7.31 2.14 -7.03
CA ALA A 30 -7.25 2.25 -8.49
C ALA A 30 -6.45 1.10 -9.12
N SER A 31 -5.31 0.74 -8.52
CA SER A 31 -4.51 -0.42 -8.94
C SER A 31 -5.31 -1.72 -8.90
N THR A 32 -6.02 -2.01 -7.80
CA THR A 32 -6.84 -3.24 -7.71
C THR A 32 -7.95 -3.29 -8.76
N ILE A 33 -8.56 -2.14 -9.08
CA ILE A 33 -9.60 -2.07 -10.12
C ILE A 33 -8.98 -2.31 -11.50
N VAL A 34 -7.90 -1.60 -11.84
CA VAL A 34 -7.25 -1.68 -13.14
C VAL A 34 -6.65 -3.06 -13.38
N ALA A 35 -5.93 -3.61 -12.40
CA ALA A 35 -5.31 -4.94 -12.48
C ALA A 35 -6.35 -6.07 -12.40
N GLY A 36 -7.41 -5.91 -11.60
CA GLY A 36 -8.47 -6.92 -11.46
C GLY A 36 -9.42 -7.01 -12.66
N THR A 37 -9.53 -5.95 -13.45
CA THR A 37 -10.33 -5.90 -14.70
C THR A 37 -9.50 -6.15 -15.96
N ALA A 38 -8.18 -6.33 -15.84
CA ALA A 38 -7.33 -6.62 -16.97
C ALA A 38 -7.66 -8.01 -17.54
N ALA A 39 -7.89 -8.08 -18.86
CA ALA A 39 -8.00 -9.34 -19.56
C ALA A 39 -6.64 -10.06 -19.55
N ALA A 40 -6.65 -11.40 -19.65
CA ALA A 40 -5.42 -12.21 -19.56
C ALA A 40 -4.36 -11.83 -20.62
N ASP A 41 -4.80 -11.33 -21.77
CA ASP A 41 -3.92 -10.91 -22.88
C ASP A 41 -3.54 -9.41 -22.85
N ASP A 42 -4.12 -8.62 -21.93
CA ASP A 42 -3.86 -7.18 -21.84
C ASP A 42 -2.73 -6.86 -20.85
N ALA A 43 -1.51 -7.13 -21.30
CA ALA A 43 -0.29 -6.83 -20.54
C ALA A 43 -0.11 -5.33 -20.26
N VAL A 44 -0.69 -4.44 -21.08
CA VAL A 44 -0.59 -2.99 -20.91
C VAL A 44 -1.43 -2.54 -19.72
N GLN A 45 -2.69 -3.00 -19.65
CA GLN A 45 -3.58 -2.68 -18.53
C GLN A 45 -3.03 -3.23 -17.21
N LEU A 46 -2.52 -4.47 -17.21
CA LEU A 46 -1.85 -5.05 -16.04
C LEU A 46 -0.61 -4.24 -15.64
N GLY A 47 0.20 -3.81 -16.61
CA GLY A 47 1.36 -2.95 -16.39
C GLY A 47 1.01 -1.62 -15.73
N ILE A 48 -0.08 -0.97 -16.16
CA ILE A 48 -0.60 0.26 -15.53
C ILE A 48 -1.04 -0.03 -14.09
N GLY A 49 -1.75 -1.14 -13.87
CA GLY A 49 -2.17 -1.57 -12.53
C GLY A 49 -0.99 -1.76 -11.58
N LEU A 50 0.06 -2.46 -12.02
CA LEU A 50 1.30 -2.68 -11.25
C LEU A 50 2.09 -1.39 -11.02
N PHE A 51 2.08 -0.48 -11.99
CA PHE A 51 2.70 0.83 -11.84
C PHE A 51 2.00 1.66 -10.75
N LEU A 52 0.66 1.70 -10.77
CA LEU A 52 -0.16 2.35 -9.73
C LEU A 52 0.05 1.69 -8.36
N LEU A 53 0.19 0.36 -8.32
CA LEU A 53 0.50 -0.38 -7.10
C LEU A 53 1.81 0.12 -6.47
N GLY A 54 2.87 0.23 -7.28
CA GLY A 54 4.17 0.72 -6.83
C GLY A 54 4.15 2.16 -6.33
N LEU A 55 3.38 3.03 -6.98
CA LEU A 55 3.18 4.42 -6.53
C LEU A 55 2.42 4.48 -5.20
N GLY A 56 1.30 3.77 -5.09
CA GLY A 56 0.49 3.70 -3.88
C GLY A 56 1.28 3.17 -2.69
N TRP A 57 2.01 2.07 -2.89
CA TRP A 57 2.90 1.46 -1.91
C TRP A 57 3.97 2.44 -1.39
N SER A 58 4.59 3.18 -2.31
CA SER A 58 5.61 4.18 -1.95
C SER A 58 5.00 5.29 -1.09
N CYS A 59 3.84 5.82 -1.47
CA CYS A 59 3.14 6.86 -0.69
C CYS A 59 2.78 6.37 0.71
N THR A 60 2.21 5.17 0.84
CA THR A 60 1.79 4.64 2.14
C THR A 60 2.95 4.26 3.05
N LEU A 61 4.00 3.60 2.52
CA LEU A 61 5.16 3.22 3.34
C LEU A 61 5.97 4.44 3.78
N ILE A 62 6.31 5.34 2.86
CA ILE A 62 7.16 6.49 3.19
C ILE A 62 6.46 7.38 4.21
N ALA A 63 5.21 7.78 3.94
CA ALA A 63 4.47 8.64 4.85
C ALA A 63 4.08 7.92 6.16
N GLY A 64 3.77 6.62 6.10
CA GLY A 64 3.44 5.80 7.26
C GLY A 64 4.62 5.59 8.21
N SER A 65 5.79 5.20 7.70
CA SER A 65 7.01 5.06 8.50
C SER A 65 7.44 6.40 9.09
N ALA A 66 7.29 7.50 8.35
CA ALA A 66 7.59 8.83 8.84
C ALA A 66 6.63 9.23 9.99
N LEU A 67 5.32 8.99 9.85
CA LEU A 67 4.31 9.25 10.88
C LEU A 67 4.55 8.39 12.14
N LEU A 68 4.90 7.11 11.98
CA LEU A 68 5.23 6.21 13.09
C LEU A 68 6.46 6.72 13.86
N SER A 69 7.49 7.17 13.13
CA SER A 69 8.73 7.67 13.73
C SER A 69 8.57 9.00 14.46
N GLU A 70 7.56 9.80 14.12
CA GLU A 70 7.21 11.03 14.84
C GLU A 70 6.29 10.78 16.05
N SER A 71 5.58 9.66 16.06
CA SER A 71 4.64 9.31 17.12
C SER A 71 5.29 8.58 18.31
N VAL A 72 6.60 8.32 18.24
CA VAL A 72 7.35 7.58 19.25
C VAL A 72 8.63 8.33 19.65
N ASP A 73 9.03 8.15 20.91
CA ASP A 73 10.26 8.76 21.45
C ASP A 73 11.51 8.26 20.69
N LEU A 74 12.54 9.10 20.65
CA LEU A 74 13.80 8.84 19.91
C LEU A 74 14.43 7.48 20.24
N GLU A 75 14.39 7.06 21.50
CA GLU A 75 14.91 5.77 21.96
C GLU A 75 14.08 4.58 21.44
N MET A 76 12.79 4.78 21.20
CA MET A 76 11.86 3.73 20.74
C MET A 76 11.72 3.67 19.21
N LYS A 77 12.28 4.62 18.46
CA LYS A 77 12.22 4.66 16.99
C LYS A 77 12.78 3.38 16.33
N PRO A 78 13.98 2.87 16.71
CA PRO A 78 14.52 1.67 16.08
C PRO A 78 13.64 0.44 16.35
N SER A 79 13.19 0.28 17.59
CA SER A 79 12.29 -0.82 18.00
C SER A 79 10.95 -0.77 17.28
N SER A 80 10.37 0.42 17.13
CA SER A 80 9.09 0.62 16.46
C SER A 80 9.19 0.38 14.95
N GLN A 81 10.29 0.78 14.31
CA GLN A 81 10.53 0.45 12.90
C GLN A 81 10.77 -1.04 12.71
N GLY A 82 11.57 -1.69 13.57
CA GLY A 82 11.76 -3.13 13.51
C GLY A 82 10.45 -3.92 13.68
N ALA A 83 9.57 -3.47 14.57
CA ALA A 83 8.23 -4.06 14.72
C ALA A 83 7.37 -3.84 13.47
N SER A 84 7.39 -2.64 12.88
CA SER A 84 6.70 -2.34 11.62
C SER A 84 7.19 -3.21 10.48
N ASP A 85 8.50 -3.36 10.33
CA ASP A 85 9.11 -4.21 9.30
C ASP A 85 8.80 -5.68 9.52
N LEU A 86 8.79 -6.15 10.78
CA LEU A 86 8.39 -7.51 11.11
C LEU A 86 6.94 -7.78 10.69
N VAL A 87 6.01 -6.89 11.07
CA VAL A 87 4.60 -7.00 10.67
C VAL A 87 4.46 -6.96 9.16
N MET A 88 5.17 -6.07 8.48
CA MET A 88 5.16 -5.99 7.01
C MET A 88 5.62 -7.29 6.36
N ASN A 89 6.71 -7.90 6.83
CA ASN A 89 7.21 -9.17 6.29
C ASN A 89 6.26 -10.34 6.58
N LEU A 90 5.67 -10.39 7.77
CA LEU A 90 4.64 -11.39 8.14
C LEU A 90 3.40 -11.27 7.26
N MET A 91 2.91 -10.05 7.05
CA MET A 91 1.75 -9.79 6.17
C MET A 91 2.11 -10.06 4.71
N GLY A 92 3.34 -9.80 4.27
CA GLY A 92 3.84 -10.15 2.94
C GLY A 92 3.86 -11.66 2.72
N ALA A 93 4.38 -12.43 3.68
CA ALA A 93 4.42 -13.89 3.61
C ALA A 93 3.01 -14.50 3.67
N GLY A 94 2.18 -14.06 4.63
CA GLY A 94 0.80 -14.54 4.78
C GLY A 94 -0.07 -14.15 3.58
N GLY A 95 0.04 -12.91 3.11
CA GLY A 95 -0.64 -12.41 1.93
C GLY A 95 -0.22 -13.16 0.66
N GLY A 96 1.08 -13.45 0.50
CA GLY A 96 1.59 -14.26 -0.62
C GLY A 96 1.07 -15.70 -0.61
N ALA A 97 1.04 -16.34 0.57
CA ALA A 97 0.48 -17.69 0.70
C ALA A 97 -1.02 -17.72 0.36
N LEU A 98 -1.81 -16.77 0.90
CA LEU A 98 -3.23 -16.62 0.58
C LEU A 98 -3.44 -16.30 -0.91
N ALA A 99 -2.61 -15.44 -1.49
CA ALA A 99 -2.67 -15.09 -2.90
C ALA A 99 -2.48 -16.32 -3.81
N GLY A 100 -1.54 -17.20 -3.46
CA GLY A 100 -1.33 -18.47 -4.17
C GLY A 100 -2.56 -19.37 -4.14
N VAL A 101 -3.21 -19.52 -2.98
CA VAL A 101 -4.43 -20.31 -2.83
C VAL A 101 -5.59 -19.68 -3.63
N ILE A 102 -5.76 -18.36 -3.56
CA ILE A 102 -6.82 -17.65 -4.28
C ILE A 102 -6.63 -17.76 -5.79
N ILE A 103 -5.44 -17.51 -6.31
CA ILE A 103 -5.17 -17.64 -7.75
C ILE A 103 -5.35 -19.09 -8.21
N GLY A 104 -4.92 -20.06 -7.39
CA GLY A 104 -5.02 -21.49 -7.72
C GLY A 104 -6.44 -22.06 -7.69
N THR A 105 -7.39 -21.40 -7.03
CA THR A 105 -8.78 -21.88 -6.88
C THR A 105 -9.82 -21.01 -7.58
N LEU A 106 -9.56 -19.71 -7.70
CA LEU A 106 -10.50 -18.71 -8.23
C LEU A 106 -9.90 -18.04 -9.48
N SER A 107 -9.34 -16.84 -9.34
CA SER A 107 -8.67 -16.10 -10.40
C SER A 107 -7.89 -14.89 -9.85
N TYR A 108 -7.08 -14.25 -10.70
CA TYR A 108 -6.38 -13.01 -10.38
C TYR A 108 -7.34 -11.83 -10.07
N GLY A 109 -8.50 -11.79 -10.72
CA GLY A 109 -9.54 -10.79 -10.43
C GLY A 109 -10.07 -10.90 -9.00
N TRP A 110 -10.32 -12.12 -8.52
CA TRP A 110 -10.74 -12.36 -7.14
C TRP A 110 -9.66 -11.96 -6.13
N LEU A 111 -8.38 -12.20 -6.44
CA LEU A 111 -7.28 -11.72 -5.60
C LEU A 111 -7.31 -10.19 -5.44
N CYS A 112 -7.53 -9.47 -6.54
CA CYS A 112 -7.64 -8.01 -6.51
C CYS A 112 -8.83 -7.51 -5.69
N VAL A 113 -9.98 -8.21 -5.74
CA VAL A 113 -11.15 -7.91 -4.90
C VAL A 113 -10.82 -8.12 -3.42
N PHE A 114 -10.21 -9.24 -3.06
CA PHE A 114 -9.82 -9.50 -1.66
C PHE A 114 -8.78 -8.49 -1.16
N ALA A 115 -7.83 -8.08 -2.01
CA ALA A 115 -6.85 -7.05 -1.68
C ALA A 115 -7.49 -5.66 -1.50
N ALA A 116 -8.58 -5.34 -2.19
CA ALA A 116 -9.27 -4.07 -2.06
C ALA A 116 -9.98 -3.90 -0.69
N ILE A 117 -10.37 -4.99 -0.02
CA ILE A 117 -11.08 -4.95 1.27
C ILE A 117 -10.25 -4.24 2.36
N PRO A 118 -9.03 -4.68 2.71
CA PRO A 118 -8.24 -4.00 3.74
C PRO A 118 -7.84 -2.58 3.34
N VAL A 119 -7.61 -2.32 2.04
CA VAL A 119 -7.24 -1.00 1.53
C VAL A 119 -8.40 -0.01 1.69
N THR A 120 -9.62 -0.41 1.33
CA THR A 120 -10.83 0.42 1.47
C THR A 120 -11.19 0.65 2.94
N ALA A 121 -11.04 -0.37 3.79
CA ALA A 121 -11.21 -0.23 5.24
C ALA A 121 -10.24 0.80 5.83
N LEU A 122 -8.97 0.76 5.42
CA LEU A 122 -7.96 1.74 5.86
C LEU A 122 -8.28 3.16 5.35
N GLY A 123 -8.76 3.29 4.12
CA GLY A 123 -9.25 4.56 3.57
C GLY A 123 -10.42 5.14 4.36
N ALA A 124 -11.43 4.32 4.65
CA ALA A 124 -12.59 4.73 5.44
C ALA A 124 -12.21 5.13 6.88
N TRP A 125 -11.29 4.39 7.50
CA TRP A 125 -10.79 4.71 8.84
C TRP A 125 -9.98 6.01 8.86
N SER A 126 -9.14 6.24 7.85
CA SER A 126 -8.38 7.48 7.70
C SER A 126 -9.29 8.71 7.55
N LEU A 127 -10.43 8.57 6.89
CA LEU A 127 -11.44 9.65 6.76
C LEU A 127 -12.20 9.92 8.05
N SER A 128 -12.30 8.93 8.95
CA SER A 128 -13.03 9.04 10.21
C SER A 128 -12.24 9.75 11.31
N LYS A 129 -10.90 9.79 11.22
CA LYS A 129 -10.05 10.62 12.08
C LYS A 129 -9.88 12.01 11.47
N LYS A 130 -10.90 12.87 11.65
CA LYS A 130 -10.78 14.34 11.46
C LYS A 130 -10.31 14.99 12.75
#